data_AF-A0A5Q6S4T2-F1
#
_entry.id   AF-A0A5Q6S4T2-F1
#
_cell.length_a   1.000
_cell.length_b   1.000
_cell.length_c   1.000
_cell.angle_alpha   90.00
_cell.angle_beta   90.00
_cell.angle_gamma   90.00
#
_symmetry.space_group_name_H-M   'P 1'
#
loop_
_entity.id
_entity.type
_entity.pdbx_description
1 polymer ?
#
loop_
_entity_poly.entity_id
_entity_poly.type
_entity_poly.pdbx_seq_one_letter_code
_entity_poly.pdbx_strand_id
1 'polypeptide(L)'
;MRIDSPLPFHGNVVWLTREQGGRDTGPPPTPPDQDYAATGFVPPANATTGLASIVLRVQDRKAWRSPADAAWLVADNVPPHRVTDGDVIVLTEGRREVGYFHVEFVDPVV
;
A
#
# COMPACT_ATOMS: atom_id res chain seq x y z
N MET A 1 11.96 -7.65 -1.88
CA MET A 1 11.47 -8.32 -3.10
C MET A 1 11.21 -7.25 -4.15
N ARG A 2 11.39 -7.53 -5.44
CA ARG A 2 11.01 -6.63 -6.53
C ARG A 2 10.01 -7.35 -7.42
N ILE A 3 8.93 -6.68 -7.80
CA ILE A 3 8.00 -7.17 -8.82
C ILE A 3 8.46 -6.62 -10.17
N ASP A 4 8.69 -7.49 -11.13
CA ASP A 4 9.17 -7.09 -12.46
C ASP A 4 8.05 -6.57 -13.35
N SER A 5 6.79 -6.90 -13.06
CA SER A 5 5.63 -6.36 -13.76
C SER A 5 5.33 -4.91 -13.32
N PRO A 6 4.62 -4.15 -14.16
CA PRO A 6 3.94 -2.94 -13.73
C PRO A 6 3.01 -3.23 -12.55
N LEU A 7 2.83 -2.23 -11.70
CA LEU A 7 1.92 -2.27 -10.56
C LEU A 7 0.72 -1.38 -10.92
N PRO A 8 -0.52 -1.93 -10.97
CA PRO A 8 -1.65 -1.27 -11.63
C PRO A 8 -2.31 -0.17 -10.79
N PHE A 9 -1.99 -0.03 -9.50
CA PHE A 9 -2.59 1.00 -8.65
C PHE A 9 -1.62 2.17 -8.53
N HIS A 10 -2.03 3.35 -8.97
CA HIS A 10 -1.22 4.55 -8.97
C HIS A 10 -1.75 5.56 -7.96
N GLY A 11 -0.85 6.22 -7.24
CA GLY A 11 -1.23 7.29 -6.34
C GLY A 11 -0.14 7.68 -5.37
N ASN A 12 -0.53 7.90 -4.11
CA ASN A 12 0.38 8.41 -3.07
C ASN A 12 0.30 7.56 -1.81
N VAL A 13 1.46 7.15 -1.30
CA VAL A 13 1.57 6.62 0.06
C VAL A 13 1.76 7.75 1.05
N VAL A 14 1.09 7.64 2.20
CA VAL A 14 1.24 8.50 3.38
C VAL A 14 1.56 7.60 4.57
N TRP A 15 2.75 7.74 5.13
CA TRP A 15 3.18 6.99 6.31
C TRP A 15 2.69 7.68 7.58
N LEU A 16 2.21 6.89 8.54
CA LEU A 16 1.80 7.40 9.84
C LEU A 16 3.01 7.75 10.69
N THR A 17 2.98 8.93 11.32
CA THR A 17 3.98 9.28 12.34
C THR A 17 3.75 8.49 13.62
N ARG A 18 4.72 8.54 14.55
CA ARG A 18 4.58 7.95 15.90
C ARG A 18 3.29 8.40 16.59
N GLU A 19 2.98 9.69 16.54
CA GLU A 19 1.81 10.30 17.21
C GLU A 19 0.49 9.81 16.61
N GLN A 20 0.51 9.40 15.35
CA GLN A 20 -0.64 8.80 14.65
C GLN A 20 -0.69 7.27 14.80
N GLY A 21 0.19 6.68 15.62
CA GLY A 21 0.25 5.24 15.84
C GLY A 21 1.17 4.49 14.88
N GLY A 22 1.92 5.18 14.02
CA GLY A 22 2.87 4.63 13.05
C GLY A 22 4.30 4.47 13.56
N ARG A 23 5.26 4.37 12.64
CA ARG A 23 6.66 4.02 12.95
C ARG A 23 7.39 5.18 13.65
N ASP A 24 8.22 4.83 14.63
CA ASP A 24 9.11 5.79 15.31
C ASP A 24 10.29 6.23 14.43
N THR A 25 10.66 5.38 13.47
CA THR A 25 11.89 5.53 12.67
C THR A 25 11.67 6.29 11.37
N GLY A 26 10.46 6.76 11.10
CA GLY A 26 10.11 7.30 9.78
C GLY A 26 9.49 6.26 8.83
N PRO A 27 9.37 6.62 7.54
CA PRO A 27 9.02 5.69 6.47
C PRO A 27 9.86 4.40 6.49
N PRO A 28 9.33 3.26 6.02
CA PRO A 28 10.08 2.01 5.96
C PRO A 28 11.39 2.15 5.14
N PRO A 29 12.54 1.66 5.65
CA PRO A 29 13.82 1.76 4.96
C PRO A 29 13.97 0.69 3.87
N THR A 30 13.10 0.71 2.86
CA THR A 30 13.12 -0.26 1.76
C THR A 30 14.34 -0.03 0.86
N PRO A 31 15.13 -1.08 0.54
CA PRO A 31 16.25 -0.97 -0.38
C PRO A 31 15.85 -0.42 -1.77
N PRO A 32 16.74 0.31 -2.48
CA PRO A 32 16.41 0.94 -3.77
C PRO A 32 15.94 -0.01 -4.87
N ASP A 33 16.43 -1.25 -4.83
CA ASP A 33 16.15 -2.33 -5.75
C ASP A 33 14.92 -3.16 -5.35
N GLN A 34 14.18 -2.76 -4.31
CA GLN A 34 13.05 -3.50 -3.77
C GLN A 34 11.78 -2.66 -3.69
N ASP A 35 10.66 -3.36 -3.82
CA ASP A 35 9.33 -2.88 -3.44
C ASP A 35 9.11 -3.16 -1.96
N TYR A 36 8.39 -2.26 -1.29
CA TYR A 36 7.98 -2.45 0.09
C TYR A 36 6.82 -3.44 0.14
N ALA A 37 7.01 -4.56 0.84
CA ALA A 37 5.97 -5.57 1.03
C ALA A 37 5.30 -5.39 2.39
N ALA A 38 3.97 -5.42 2.40
CA ALA A 38 3.15 -5.28 3.59
C ALA A 38 1.85 -6.09 3.45
N THR A 39 0.99 -5.97 4.45
CA THR A 39 -0.41 -6.34 4.33
C THR A 39 -1.28 -5.09 4.27
N GLY A 40 -2.48 -5.18 3.71
CA GLY A 40 -3.43 -4.08 3.73
C GLY A 40 -4.85 -4.52 3.42
N PHE A 41 -5.79 -3.60 3.58
CA PHE A 41 -7.21 -3.82 3.29
C PHE A 41 -7.84 -2.55 2.74
N VAL A 42 -8.95 -2.71 2.02
CA VAL A 42 -9.77 -1.60 1.51
C VAL A 42 -11.01 -1.48 2.39
N PRO A 43 -11.29 -0.32 3.01
CA PRO A 43 -12.56 -0.09 3.70
C PRO A 43 -13.77 -0.37 2.77
N PRO A 44 -14.90 -0.88 3.30
CA PRO A 44 -15.24 -1.08 4.71
C PRO A 44 -14.67 -2.37 5.33
N ALA A 45 -13.84 -3.14 4.61
CA ALA A 45 -13.13 -4.25 5.23
C ALA A 45 -12.12 -3.74 6.27
N ASN A 46 -11.60 -4.65 7.09
CA ASN A 46 -10.62 -4.34 8.13
C ASN A 46 -9.55 -5.43 8.24
N ALA A 47 -8.60 -5.25 9.16
CA ALA A 47 -7.49 -6.19 9.39
C ALA A 47 -7.91 -7.63 9.74
N THR A 48 -9.18 -7.87 10.09
CA THR A 48 -9.73 -9.21 10.36
C THR A 48 -10.53 -9.76 9.18
N THR A 49 -11.10 -8.93 8.31
CA THR A 49 -12.08 -9.34 7.30
C THR A 49 -11.61 -9.21 5.85
N GLY A 50 -10.55 -8.44 5.56
CA GLY A 50 -10.13 -8.18 4.18
C GLY A 50 -8.63 -7.94 4.00
N LEU A 51 -7.82 -8.46 4.91
CA LEU A 51 -6.37 -8.33 4.86
C LEU A 51 -5.80 -9.14 3.68
N ALA A 52 -5.02 -8.49 2.81
CA ALA A 52 -4.30 -9.10 1.69
C ALA A 52 -2.85 -8.60 1.65
N SER A 53 -1.97 -9.38 1.03
CA SER A 53 -0.57 -8.96 0.80
C SER A 53 -0.51 -7.94 -0.32
N ILE A 54 0.21 -6.83 -0.08
CA ILE A 54 0.37 -5.71 -1.02
C ILE A 54 1.86 -5.38 -1.16
N VAL A 55 2.25 -4.94 -2.35
CA VAL A 55 3.56 -4.34 -2.60
C VAL A 55 3.41 -2.89 -3.01
N LEU A 56 4.37 -2.05 -2.62
CA LEU A 56 4.44 -0.64 -2.96
C LEU A 56 5.82 -0.29 -3.54
N ARG A 57 5.81 0.31 -4.72
CA ARG A 57 6.97 0.92 -5.36
C ARG A 57 6.98 2.41 -5.08
N VAL A 58 7.62 2.77 -3.97
CA VAL A 58 7.67 4.15 -3.48
C VAL A 58 8.80 4.93 -4.16
N GLN A 59 8.50 6.11 -4.71
CA GLN A 59 9.48 6.94 -5.42
C GLN A 59 10.48 7.61 -4.48
N ASP A 60 9.98 8.38 -3.50
CA ASP A 60 10.78 8.97 -2.42
C ASP A 60 10.55 8.20 -1.12
N ARG A 61 11.46 7.27 -0.85
CA ARG A 61 11.42 6.36 0.30
C ARG A 61 11.74 7.04 1.63
N LYS A 62 12.13 8.32 1.64
CA LYS A 62 12.43 9.09 2.85
C LYS A 62 11.32 10.07 3.23
N ALA A 63 10.41 10.36 2.29
CA ALA A 63 9.30 11.27 2.53
C ALA A 63 8.14 10.59 3.26
N TRP A 64 7.50 11.32 4.17
CA TRP A 64 6.26 10.89 4.84
C TRP A 64 5.09 10.74 3.87
N ARG A 65 5.11 11.50 2.77
CA ARG A 65 4.20 11.36 1.65
C ARG A 65 5.00 11.24 0.36
N SER A 66 4.69 10.25 -0.47
CA SER A 66 5.41 10.03 -1.71
C SER A 66 4.51 9.41 -2.77
N PRO A 67 4.69 9.76 -4.05
CA PRO A 67 4.09 9.00 -5.13
C PRO A 67 4.56 7.54 -5.07
N ALA A 68 3.64 6.62 -5.34
CA ALA A 68 3.93 5.21 -5.38
C ALA A 68 2.98 4.48 -6.33
N ASP A 69 3.46 3.36 -6.87
CA ASP A 69 2.62 2.37 -7.52
C ASP A 69 2.45 1.16 -6.60
N ALA A 70 1.32 0.46 -6.67
CA ALA A 70 1.01 -0.66 -5.81
C ALA A 70 0.27 -1.79 -6.53
N ALA A 71 0.36 -3.00 -5.98
CA ALA A 71 -0.39 -4.15 -6.45
C ALA A 71 -0.67 -5.10 -5.29
N TRP A 72 -1.81 -5.79 -5.35
CA TRP A 72 -1.98 -7.01 -4.57
C TRP A 72 -0.98 -8.06 -5.05
N LEU A 73 -0.34 -8.75 -4.10
CA LEU A 73 0.68 -9.74 -4.41
C LEU A 73 0.07 -11.10 -4.80
N VAL A 74 -1.05 -11.45 -4.16
CA VAL A 74 -1.69 -12.78 -4.32
C VAL A 74 -3.18 -12.66 -4.60
N ALA A 75 -3.83 -11.59 -4.16
CA ALA A 75 -5.27 -11.41 -4.30
C ALA A 75 -5.63 -10.81 -5.66
N ASP A 76 -6.69 -11.33 -6.27
CA ASP A 76 -7.31 -10.69 -7.43
C ASP A 76 -7.99 -9.38 -7.03
N ASN A 77 -8.10 -8.44 -7.96
CA ASN A 77 -8.78 -7.16 -7.75
C ASN A 77 -10.32 -7.31 -7.79
N VAL A 78 -10.87 -8.11 -6.87
CA VAL A 78 -12.30 -8.40 -6.70
C VAL A 78 -12.70 -8.28 -5.23
N PRO A 79 -14.00 -8.15 -4.88
CA PRO A 79 -14.40 -8.07 -3.47
C PRO A 79 -13.90 -9.28 -2.66
N PRO A 80 -13.42 -9.08 -1.41
CA PRO A 80 -13.42 -7.83 -0.64
C PRO A 80 -12.21 -6.92 -0.88
N HIS A 81 -11.29 -7.26 -1.78
CA HIS A 81 -10.04 -6.54 -2.06
C HIS A 81 -10.14 -5.61 -3.27
N ARG A 82 -11.35 -5.34 -3.75
CA ARG A 82 -11.57 -4.47 -4.90
C ARG A 82 -11.02 -3.08 -4.60
N VAL A 83 -10.16 -2.59 -5.48
CA VAL A 83 -9.58 -1.26 -5.51
C VAL A 83 -10.04 -0.58 -6.80
N THR A 84 -10.52 0.65 -6.64
CA THR A 84 -10.97 1.57 -7.67
C THR A 84 -10.40 2.97 -7.42
N ASP A 85 -10.49 3.86 -8.41
CA ASP A 85 -10.05 5.25 -8.30
C ASP A 85 -10.70 5.94 -7.08
N GLY A 86 -9.87 6.63 -6.28
CA GLY A 86 -10.31 7.32 -5.07
C GLY A 86 -10.37 6.45 -3.81
N ASP A 87 -10.17 5.14 -3.92
CA ASP A 87 -10.08 4.27 -2.74
C ASP A 87 -8.84 4.56 -1.89
N VAL A 88 -8.92 4.13 -0.63
CA VAL A 88 -7.77 4.12 0.28
C VAL A 88 -7.48 2.69 0.67
N ILE A 89 -6.23 2.26 0.47
CA ILE A 89 -5.73 1.02 1.03
C ILE A 89 -5.06 1.34 2.36
N VAL A 90 -5.55 0.75 3.44
CA VAL A 90 -4.91 0.85 4.76
C VAL A 90 -3.75 -0.13 4.80
N LEU A 91 -2.54 0.38 4.97
CA LEU A 91 -1.31 -0.41 5.06
C LEU A 91 -1.07 -0.83 6.50
N THR A 92 -0.65 -2.07 6.67
CA THR A 92 -0.49 -2.70 7.98
C THR A 92 0.79 -3.53 8.09
N GLU A 93 1.30 -3.62 9.31
CA GLU A 93 2.32 -4.58 9.74
C GLU A 93 1.73 -5.43 10.86
N GLY A 94 1.33 -6.66 10.53
CA GLY A 94 0.46 -7.45 11.39
C GLY A 94 -0.92 -6.77 11.50
N ARG A 95 -1.36 -6.47 12.73
CA ARG A 95 -2.64 -5.77 12.99
C ARG A 95 -2.51 -4.25 13.12
N ARG A 96 -1.29 -3.72 13.03
CA ARG A 96 -1.01 -2.30 13.25
C ARG A 96 -1.09 -1.56 11.93
N GLU A 97 -1.86 -0.49 11.88
CA GLU A 97 -1.85 0.45 10.75
C GLU A 97 -0.54 1.24 10.73
N VAL A 98 0.09 1.36 9.56
CA VAL A 98 1.38 2.03 9.39
C VAL A 98 1.35 3.12 8.32
N GLY A 99 0.30 3.16 7.51
CA GLY A 99 0.16 4.14 6.44
C GLY A 99 -1.13 3.96 5.65
N TYR A 100 -1.34 4.87 4.72
CA TYR A 100 -2.44 4.85 3.78
C TYR A 100 -1.87 4.97 2.37
N PHE A 101 -2.38 4.17 1.45
CA PHE A 101 -2.15 4.37 0.03
C PHE A 101 -3.43 4.94 -0.57
N HIS A 102 -3.36 6.21 -0.97
CA HIS A 102 -4.44 6.90 -1.65
C HIS A 102 -4.36 6.58 -3.14
N VAL A 103 -5.37 5.88 -3.64
CA VAL A 103 -5.45 5.45 -5.04
C VAL A 103 -5.98 6.61 -5.86
N GLU A 104 -5.20 7.07 -6.81
CA GLU A 104 -5.58 8.13 -7.75
C GLU A 104 -6.11 7.54 -9.05
N PHE A 105 -5.52 6.44 -9.51
CA PHE A 105 -5.87 5.77 -10.75
C PHE A 105 -5.56 4.27 -10.69
N VAL A 106 -6.43 3.44 -11.26
CA VAL A 106 -6.21 2.01 -11.47
C VAL A 106 -6.15 1.72 -12.96
N ASP A 107 -5.07 1.05 -13.39
CA ASP A 107 -4.92 0.60 -14.77
C ASP A 107 -6.15 -0.24 -15.20
N PRO A 108 -6.63 -0.06 -16.44
CA PRO A 108 -7.72 -0.87 -16.97
C PRO A 108 -7.28 -2.34 -17.04
N VAL A 109 -8.16 -3.24 -16.61
CA VAL A 109 -7.96 -4.68 -16.80
C VAL A 109 -8.04 -4.97 -18.29
N VAL A 110 -6.94 -5.43 -18.89
CA VAL A 110 -6.87 -5.84 -20.31
C VAL A 110 -7.24 -7.31 -20.45
#